data_AF-A0A962QRX0-F1
#
_entry.id   AF-A0A962QRX0-F1
#
_cell.length_a   1.000
_cell.length_b   1.000
_cell.length_c   1.000
_cell.angle_alpha   90.00
_cell.angle_beta   90.00
_cell.angle_gamma   90.00
#
_symmetry.space_group_name_H-M   'P 1'
#
loop_
_entity.id
_entity.type
_entity.pdbx_description
1 polymer ?
#
loop_
_entity_poly.entity_id
_entity_poly.type
_entity_poly.pdbx_seq_one_letter_code
_entity_poly.pdbx_strand_id
1 'polypeptide(L)'
;HEQFGVRRAVLPRVLSLAQVQHVIDNSPVQIEVFGFGSLCVMVEGRCLLSSYAAGKSPNTHGVCSPAASVQWIETPNGLETRLGDVLVDRVGAGAHAGYPTLCKGRYQVGGNTYYAIEEPTSLNTLDLLPHLAAAGVAAIKLEGRQRSPAYVRQVTGVWRAAIDSCRRDPAGYRPRAEWQQMLGRVSEGQQTTLGAYARPWQ
;
A
#
# COMPACT_ATOMS: atom_id res chain seq x y z
N HIS A 1 -17.77 8.33 -20.17
CA HIS A 1 -18.54 7.83 -19.02
C HIS A 1 -19.97 7.47 -19.41
N GLU A 2 -20.62 8.30 -20.25
CA GLU A 2 -21.98 8.08 -20.79
C GLU A 2 -22.18 6.73 -21.48
N GLN A 3 -21.28 6.35 -22.40
CA GLN A 3 -21.41 5.14 -23.23
C GLN A 3 -21.39 3.83 -22.43
N PHE A 4 -20.79 3.83 -21.23
CA PHE A 4 -20.63 2.63 -20.39
C PHE A 4 -21.27 2.79 -19.00
N GLY A 5 -22.03 3.87 -18.76
CA GLY A 5 -22.67 4.14 -17.48
C GLY A 5 -21.69 4.26 -16.29
N VAL A 6 -20.45 4.67 -16.52
CA VAL A 6 -19.42 4.75 -15.48
C VAL A 6 -19.81 5.80 -14.44
N ARG A 7 -20.02 5.37 -13.18
CA ARG A 7 -20.40 6.25 -12.07
C ARG A 7 -19.23 6.67 -11.18
N ARG A 8 -18.21 5.81 -11.08
CA ARG A 8 -17.03 6.03 -10.23
C ARG A 8 -15.79 5.42 -10.87
N ALA A 9 -14.66 6.10 -10.75
CA ALA A 9 -13.36 5.60 -11.17
C ALA A 9 -12.43 5.50 -9.97
N VAL A 10 -11.64 4.42 -9.91
CA VAL A 10 -10.61 4.24 -8.89
C VAL A 10 -9.28 4.71 -9.48
N LEU A 11 -8.64 5.69 -8.85
CA LEU A 11 -7.36 6.20 -9.33
C LEU A 11 -6.19 5.29 -8.93
N PRO A 12 -5.13 5.22 -9.76
CA PRO A 12 -3.92 4.51 -9.40
C PRO A 12 -3.17 5.26 -8.30
N ARG A 13 -2.38 4.53 -7.50
CA ARG A 13 -1.72 5.02 -6.27
C ARG A 13 -0.44 5.84 -6.54
N VAL A 14 -0.33 6.42 -7.74
CA VAL A 14 0.89 7.11 -8.22
C VAL A 14 0.69 8.61 -8.41
N LEU A 15 -0.55 9.10 -8.25
CA LEU A 15 -0.88 10.52 -8.35
C LEU A 15 -0.63 11.22 -7.02
N SER A 16 -0.10 12.44 -7.08
CA SER A 16 -0.10 13.36 -5.93
C SER A 16 -1.49 13.87 -5.62
N LEU A 17 -1.68 14.43 -4.42
CA LEU A 17 -2.97 14.99 -4.01
C LEU A 17 -3.44 16.10 -4.98
N ALA A 18 -2.52 16.95 -5.45
CA ALA A 18 -2.82 17.99 -6.44
C ALA A 18 -3.26 17.39 -7.80
N GLN A 19 -2.66 16.28 -8.23
CA GLN A 19 -3.07 15.59 -9.44
C GLN A 19 -4.45 14.92 -9.27
N VAL A 20 -4.74 14.37 -8.09
CA VAL A 20 -6.09 13.86 -7.77
C VAL A 20 -7.12 14.98 -7.84
N GLN A 21 -6.84 16.14 -7.23
CA GLN A 21 -7.71 17.32 -7.32
C GLN A 21 -7.96 17.71 -8.79
N HIS A 22 -6.89 17.82 -9.57
CA HIS A 22 -6.99 18.17 -10.98
C HIS A 22 -7.89 17.20 -11.77
N VAL A 23 -7.80 15.89 -11.49
CA VAL A 23 -8.70 14.90 -12.11
C VAL A 23 -10.14 15.10 -11.68
N ILE A 24 -10.40 15.39 -10.41
CA ILE A 24 -11.76 15.63 -9.90
C ILE A 24 -12.37 16.89 -10.55
N ASP A 25 -11.61 17.98 -10.62
CA ASP A 25 -12.08 19.25 -11.19
C ASP A 25 -12.41 19.14 -12.69
N ASN A 26 -11.78 18.20 -13.39
CA ASN A 26 -11.91 18.02 -14.83
C ASN A 26 -12.68 16.74 -15.21
N SER A 27 -13.37 16.09 -14.26
CA SER A 27 -14.11 14.86 -14.53
C SER A 27 -15.53 14.91 -13.94
N PRO A 28 -16.56 14.55 -14.73
CA PRO A 28 -17.91 14.39 -14.20
C PRO A 28 -18.09 13.08 -13.41
N VAL A 29 -17.06 12.23 -13.32
CA VAL A 29 -17.11 10.90 -12.67
C VAL A 29 -16.60 10.99 -11.24
N GLN A 30 -17.31 10.36 -10.30
CA GLN A 30 -16.85 10.31 -8.91
C GLN A 30 -15.51 9.59 -8.79
N ILE A 31 -14.63 10.12 -7.95
CA ILE A 31 -13.30 9.55 -7.75
C ILE A 31 -13.23 8.77 -6.44
N GLU A 32 -12.70 7.55 -6.52
CA GLU A 32 -12.28 6.73 -5.39
C GLU A 32 -10.76 6.65 -5.36
N VAL A 33 -10.18 6.77 -4.18
CA VAL A 33 -8.72 6.69 -3.99
C VAL A 33 -8.37 5.62 -2.97
N PHE A 34 -7.18 5.05 -3.09
CA PHE A 34 -6.67 4.13 -2.09
C PHE A 34 -6.22 4.88 -0.84
N GLY A 35 -6.69 4.43 0.33
CA GLY A 35 -6.42 5.11 1.59
C GLY A 35 -5.62 4.31 2.60
N PHE A 36 -5.73 2.97 2.61
CA PHE A 36 -4.97 2.13 3.54
C PHE A 36 -4.64 0.73 3.02
N GLY A 37 -3.42 0.28 3.29
CA GLY A 37 -2.95 -1.10 3.12
C GLY A 37 -1.66 -1.19 2.33
N SER A 38 -1.17 -2.42 2.12
CA SER A 38 0.07 -2.72 1.40
C SER A 38 0.16 -1.98 0.07
N LEU A 39 1.21 -1.19 -0.12
CA LEU A 39 1.42 -0.52 -1.39
C LEU A 39 1.92 -1.49 -2.44
N CYS A 40 1.38 -1.34 -3.64
CA CYS A 40 1.89 -1.99 -4.84
C CYS A 40 1.96 -0.92 -5.93
N VAL A 41 3.18 -0.53 -6.27
CA VAL A 41 3.50 0.23 -7.47
C VAL A 41 3.57 -0.75 -8.63
N MET A 42 2.43 -0.95 -9.28
CA MET A 42 2.33 -1.65 -10.57
C MET A 42 2.95 -0.77 -11.66
N VAL A 43 4.26 -0.54 -11.59
CA VAL A 43 5.03 0.09 -12.66
C VAL A 43 5.52 -1.04 -13.56
N GLU A 44 5.13 -0.98 -14.83
CA GLU A 44 5.59 -1.79 -15.97
C GLU A 44 6.08 -3.20 -15.64
N GLY A 45 5.17 -4.17 -15.58
CA GLY A 45 5.52 -5.58 -15.64
C GLY A 45 6.34 -6.14 -14.47
N ARG A 46 6.59 -5.38 -13.38
CA ARG A 46 7.35 -5.88 -12.20
C ARG A 46 6.78 -7.16 -11.59
N CYS A 47 5.47 -7.40 -11.69
CA CYS A 47 4.86 -8.67 -11.29
C CYS A 47 5.32 -9.88 -12.11
N LEU A 48 5.92 -9.66 -13.29
CA LEU A 48 6.55 -10.72 -14.09
C LEU A 48 7.79 -11.29 -13.38
N LEU A 49 8.47 -10.51 -12.54
CA LEU A 49 9.59 -11.00 -11.73
C LEU A 49 9.12 -12.14 -10.81
N SER A 50 7.94 -11.99 -10.20
CA SER A 50 7.33 -13.05 -9.41
C SER A 50 6.99 -14.28 -10.24
N SER A 51 6.47 -14.10 -11.46
CA SER A 51 6.23 -15.20 -12.39
C SER A 51 7.52 -15.94 -12.73
N TYR A 52 8.61 -15.20 -12.94
CA TYR A 52 9.92 -15.75 -13.24
C TYR A 52 10.48 -16.56 -12.06
N ALA A 53 10.46 -16.01 -10.84
CA ALA A 53 11.05 -16.67 -9.67
C ALA A 53 10.19 -17.80 -9.09
N ALA A 54 8.86 -17.70 -9.15
CA ALA A 54 7.95 -18.67 -8.53
C ALA A 54 7.22 -19.57 -9.54
N GLY A 55 7.41 -19.35 -10.85
CA GLY A 55 6.70 -20.07 -11.91
C GLY A 55 5.19 -19.80 -11.96
N LYS A 56 4.67 -18.87 -11.15
CA LYS A 56 3.23 -18.58 -11.02
C LYS A 56 2.97 -17.10 -11.21
N SER A 57 2.12 -16.77 -12.18
CA SER A 57 1.77 -15.38 -12.46
C SER A 57 0.85 -14.80 -11.38
N PRO A 58 1.22 -13.66 -10.76
CA PRO A 58 0.34 -12.96 -9.81
C PRO A 58 -1.00 -12.56 -10.42
N ASN A 59 -1.06 -12.34 -11.73
CA ASN A 59 -2.28 -11.94 -12.44
C ASN A 59 -3.30 -13.08 -12.50
N THR A 60 -2.85 -14.33 -12.61
CA THR A 60 -3.74 -15.50 -12.73
C THR A 60 -3.92 -16.25 -11.41
N HIS A 61 -2.94 -16.19 -10.50
CA HIS A 61 -2.97 -16.89 -9.22
C HIS A 61 -3.34 -15.98 -8.05
N GLY A 62 -3.33 -14.67 -8.26
CA GLY A 62 -3.85 -13.72 -7.30
C GLY A 62 -2.96 -13.44 -6.09
N VAL A 63 -1.69 -13.81 -6.14
CA VAL A 63 -0.69 -13.57 -5.09
C VAL A 63 0.62 -13.13 -5.72
N CYS A 64 1.27 -12.10 -5.16
CA CYS A 64 2.57 -11.65 -5.67
C CYS A 64 3.69 -12.64 -5.36
N SER A 65 3.61 -13.30 -4.21
CA SER A 65 4.55 -14.35 -3.81
C SER A 65 3.74 -15.52 -3.29
N PRO A 66 3.68 -16.65 -4.00
CA PRO A 66 3.00 -17.83 -3.50
C PRO A 66 3.69 -18.33 -2.23
N ALA A 67 2.94 -18.61 -1.17
CA ALA A 67 3.51 -19.04 0.11
C ALA A 67 4.40 -20.30 -0.01
N ALA A 68 4.05 -21.23 -0.91
CA ALA A 68 4.84 -22.44 -1.19
C ALA A 68 6.22 -22.15 -1.81
N SER A 69 6.45 -20.95 -2.35
CA SER A 69 7.71 -20.51 -2.95
C SER A 69 8.48 -19.56 -2.03
N VAL A 70 7.91 -19.19 -0.87
CA VAL A 70 8.54 -18.28 0.08
C VAL A 70 9.38 -19.08 1.08
N GLN A 71 10.60 -18.61 1.34
CA GLN A 71 11.49 -19.20 2.35
C GLN A 71 11.97 -18.13 3.33
N TRP A 72 12.08 -18.55 4.59
CA TRP A 72 12.59 -17.78 5.72
C TRP A 72 13.75 -18.58 6.31
N ILE A 73 14.98 -18.08 6.18
CA ILE A 73 16.19 -18.81 6.55
C ILE A 73 16.95 -17.99 7.59
N GLU A 74 17.00 -18.48 8.82
CA GLU A 74 17.83 -17.91 9.88
C GLU A 74 19.31 -18.20 9.60
N THR A 75 20.15 -17.17 9.67
CA THR A 75 21.60 -17.27 9.48
C THR A 75 22.32 -16.56 10.63
N PRO A 76 23.64 -16.79 10.83
CA PRO A 76 24.42 -16.06 11.84
C PRO A 76 24.39 -14.53 11.67
N ASN A 77 24.08 -14.04 10.46
CA ASN A 77 24.04 -12.61 10.13
C ASN A 77 22.61 -12.03 10.12
N GLY A 78 21.61 -12.82 10.52
CA GLY A 78 20.19 -12.44 10.52
C GLY A 78 19.32 -13.31 9.61
N LEU A 79 18.11 -12.84 9.36
CA LEU A 79 17.07 -13.54 8.61
C LEU A 79 17.19 -13.25 7.10
N GLU A 80 17.40 -14.28 6.31
CA GLU A 80 17.24 -14.20 4.85
C GLU A 80 15.80 -14.52 4.45
N THR A 81 15.22 -13.67 3.61
CA THR A 81 13.92 -13.93 2.98
C THR A 81 14.10 -14.18 1.49
N ARG A 82 13.41 -15.20 0.97
CA ARG A 82 13.59 -15.64 -0.43
C ARG A 82 12.26 -15.91 -1.11
N LEU A 83 12.25 -15.76 -2.42
CA LEU A 83 11.17 -16.19 -3.31
C LEU A 83 11.77 -17.10 -4.39
N GLY A 84 11.43 -18.39 -4.34
CA GLY A 84 12.18 -19.42 -5.06
C GLY A 84 13.64 -19.39 -4.63
N ASP A 85 14.55 -19.39 -5.60
CA ASP A 85 15.99 -19.34 -5.34
C ASP A 85 16.53 -17.90 -5.15
N VAL A 86 15.68 -16.88 -5.33
CA VAL A 86 16.09 -15.48 -5.30
C VAL A 86 16.10 -14.94 -3.87
N LEU A 87 17.24 -14.43 -3.42
CA LEU A 87 17.34 -13.66 -2.17
C LEU A 87 16.60 -12.32 -2.34
N VAL A 88 15.57 -12.10 -1.52
CA VAL A 88 14.75 -10.88 -1.52
C VAL A 88 15.29 -9.89 -0.50
N ASP A 89 15.60 -10.35 0.71
CA ASP A 89 16.07 -9.47 1.77
C ASP A 89 16.95 -10.17 2.82
N ARG A 90 17.82 -9.41 3.49
CA ARG A 90 18.61 -9.81 4.67
C ARG A 90 18.34 -8.89 5.84
N VAL A 91 17.53 -9.33 6.78
CA VAL A 91 17.07 -8.52 7.90
C VAL A 91 17.89 -8.86 9.15
N GLY A 92 18.40 -7.85 9.84
CA GLY A 92 19.16 -8.05 11.08
C GLY A 92 18.30 -8.69 12.18
N ALA A 93 18.96 -9.32 13.16
CA ALA A 93 18.26 -9.95 14.28
C ALA A 93 17.33 -8.95 15.00
N GLY A 94 16.06 -9.33 15.16
CA GLY A 94 15.04 -8.51 15.83
C GLY A 94 14.37 -7.43 14.97
N ALA A 95 14.76 -7.24 13.71
CA ALA A 95 14.08 -6.32 12.80
C ALA A 95 12.88 -7.01 12.09
N HIS A 96 11.87 -6.21 11.75
CA HIS A 96 10.67 -6.70 11.07
C HIS A 96 10.92 -6.90 9.59
N ALA A 97 10.81 -8.15 9.12
CA ALA A 97 10.89 -8.47 7.71
C ALA A 97 9.53 -8.30 7.03
N GLY A 98 9.54 -7.70 5.84
CA GLY A 98 8.39 -7.64 4.95
C GLY A 98 8.07 -9.02 4.35
N TYR A 99 6.86 -9.17 3.77
CA TYR A 99 6.52 -10.41 3.08
C TYR A 99 7.37 -10.55 1.80
N PRO A 100 8.02 -11.69 1.52
CA PRO A 100 9.09 -11.76 0.54
C PRO A 100 8.55 -11.58 -0.88
N THR A 101 8.63 -10.36 -1.38
CA THR A 101 8.09 -9.93 -2.67
C THR A 101 9.21 -9.25 -3.44
N LEU A 102 9.46 -9.66 -4.69
CA LEU A 102 10.63 -9.19 -5.44
C LEU A 102 10.65 -7.69 -5.67
N CYS A 103 9.50 -7.04 -5.83
CA CYS A 103 9.47 -5.59 -5.93
C CYS A 103 9.76 -4.87 -4.60
N LYS A 104 9.87 -5.60 -3.48
CA LYS A 104 10.07 -5.05 -2.14
C LYS A 104 11.37 -5.54 -1.47
N GLY A 105 12.28 -6.08 -2.26
CA GLY A 105 13.57 -6.58 -1.80
C GLY A 105 14.66 -5.51 -1.74
N ARG A 106 15.73 -5.79 -0.98
CA ARG A 106 16.98 -5.02 -1.01
C ARG A 106 17.94 -5.67 -1.99
N TYR A 107 18.41 -4.89 -2.95
CA TYR A 107 19.28 -5.34 -4.03
C TYR A 107 20.57 -4.55 -4.08
N GLN A 108 21.64 -5.19 -4.52
CA GLN A 108 22.91 -4.53 -4.76
C GLN A 108 22.91 -3.88 -6.14
N VAL A 109 22.95 -2.55 -6.19
CA VAL A 109 22.99 -1.75 -7.43
C VAL A 109 24.12 -0.74 -7.31
N GLY A 110 25.08 -0.80 -8.25
CA GLY A 110 26.22 0.14 -8.26
C GLY A 110 27.05 0.13 -6.98
N GLY A 111 27.19 -1.03 -6.32
CA GLY A 111 27.94 -1.19 -5.06
C GLY A 111 27.14 -0.90 -3.79
N ASN A 112 25.92 -0.36 -3.88
CA ASN A 112 25.08 -0.04 -2.73
C ASN A 112 23.93 -1.05 -2.59
N THR A 113 23.56 -1.40 -1.36
CA THR A 113 22.42 -2.27 -1.06
C THR A 113 21.27 -1.47 -0.48
N TYR A 114 20.15 -1.38 -1.20
CA TYR A 114 18.96 -0.62 -0.79
C TYR A 114 17.71 -1.18 -1.46
N TYR A 115 16.53 -0.67 -1.08
CA TYR A 115 15.26 -0.99 -1.75
C TYR A 115 15.25 -0.36 -3.15
N ALA A 116 15.82 -1.05 -4.13
CA ALA A 116 16.00 -0.53 -5.48
C ALA A 116 14.69 -0.31 -6.26
N ILE A 117 13.59 -0.86 -5.76
CA ILE A 117 12.28 -0.81 -6.39
C ILE A 117 11.27 -0.07 -5.52
N GLU A 118 10.88 -0.67 -4.39
CA GLU A 118 9.89 -0.15 -3.46
C GLU A 118 10.21 -0.68 -2.06
N GLU A 119 9.93 0.11 -1.03
CA GLU A 119 10.05 -0.34 0.36
C GLU A 119 8.81 -1.16 0.78
N PRO A 120 8.93 -2.13 1.70
CA PRO A 120 7.81 -2.93 2.19
C PRO A 120 6.92 -2.16 3.18
N THR A 121 6.28 -1.09 2.70
CA THR A 121 5.43 -0.20 3.51
C THR A 121 3.96 -0.30 3.12
N SER A 122 3.08 0.13 4.03
CA SER A 122 1.66 0.34 3.74
C SER A 122 1.33 1.80 3.53
N LEU A 123 0.38 2.08 2.65
CA LEU A 123 -0.22 3.40 2.60
C LEU A 123 -1.08 3.60 3.85
N ASN A 124 -1.02 4.78 4.46
CA ASN A 124 -1.99 5.21 5.45
C ASN A 124 -2.26 6.70 5.30
N THR A 125 -3.44 7.06 4.80
CA THR A 125 -3.82 8.45 4.48
C THR A 125 -4.74 9.09 5.51
N LEU A 126 -4.82 8.55 6.74
CA LEU A 126 -5.67 9.15 7.78
C LEU A 126 -5.37 10.63 7.98
N ASP A 127 -4.10 11.05 8.00
CA ASP A 127 -3.70 12.45 8.15
C ASP A 127 -4.16 13.35 6.99
N LEU A 128 -4.39 12.77 5.81
CA LEU A 128 -4.81 13.49 4.60
C LEU A 128 -6.34 13.54 4.45
N LEU A 129 -7.10 12.91 5.36
CA LEU A 129 -8.55 12.77 5.22
C LEU A 129 -9.29 14.11 5.02
N PRO A 130 -8.96 15.22 5.72
CA PRO A 130 -9.59 16.52 5.47
C PRO A 130 -9.32 17.04 4.05
N HIS A 131 -8.09 16.85 3.57
CA HIS A 131 -7.69 17.30 2.24
C HIS A 131 -8.35 16.45 1.14
N LEU A 132 -8.43 15.14 1.32
CA LEU A 132 -9.13 14.24 0.40
C LEU A 132 -10.63 14.57 0.34
N ALA A 133 -11.25 14.85 1.49
CA ALA A 133 -12.64 15.25 1.56
C ALA A 133 -12.88 16.61 0.88
N ALA A 134 -12.04 17.61 1.17
CA ALA A 134 -12.09 18.92 0.52
C ALA A 134 -11.90 18.82 -0.99
N ALA A 135 -11.07 17.86 -1.44
CA ALA A 135 -10.84 17.63 -2.86
C ALA A 135 -12.01 17.03 -3.62
N GLY A 136 -13.05 16.55 -2.93
CA GLY A 136 -14.20 15.90 -3.55
C GLY A 136 -14.01 14.40 -3.78
N VAL A 137 -13.06 13.76 -3.11
CA VAL A 137 -12.93 12.30 -3.13
C VAL A 137 -14.21 11.67 -2.57
N ALA A 138 -14.87 10.86 -3.39
CA ALA A 138 -16.18 10.30 -3.08
C ALA A 138 -16.12 8.99 -2.28
N ALA A 139 -14.99 8.27 -2.33
CA ALA A 139 -14.78 7.04 -1.59
C ALA A 139 -13.31 6.76 -1.28
N ILE A 140 -13.08 6.08 -0.16
CA ILE A 140 -11.77 5.59 0.23
C ILE A 140 -11.74 4.07 0.10
N LYS A 141 -10.81 3.56 -0.70
CA LYS A 141 -10.54 2.15 -0.89
C LYS A 141 -9.56 1.65 0.16
N LEU A 142 -9.89 0.54 0.80
CA LEU A 142 -9.08 -0.13 1.81
C LEU A 142 -8.66 -1.51 1.30
N GLU A 143 -7.44 -1.95 1.64
CA GLU A 143 -6.99 -3.30 1.35
C GLU A 143 -7.84 -4.32 2.13
N GLY A 144 -8.19 -5.42 1.48
CA GLY A 144 -9.01 -6.47 2.10
C GLY A 144 -8.82 -7.83 1.45
N ARG A 145 -8.04 -7.93 0.36
CA ARG A 145 -7.85 -9.20 -0.34
C ARG A 145 -7.04 -10.15 0.54
N GLN A 146 -7.53 -11.38 0.71
CA GLN A 146 -6.88 -12.40 1.53
C GLN A 146 -6.62 -11.92 2.98
N ARG A 147 -7.48 -11.03 3.49
CA ARG A 147 -7.46 -10.59 4.88
C ARG A 147 -8.53 -11.31 5.69
N SER A 148 -8.26 -11.51 6.98
CA SER A 148 -9.22 -12.14 7.88
C SER A 148 -10.43 -11.23 8.14
N PRO A 149 -11.59 -11.78 8.51
CA PRO A 149 -12.74 -10.98 8.92
C PRO A 149 -12.43 -10.02 10.08
N ALA A 150 -11.53 -10.43 11.00
CA ALA A 150 -11.07 -9.58 12.09
C ALA A 150 -10.30 -8.35 11.59
N TYR A 151 -9.38 -8.54 10.64
CA TYR A 151 -8.68 -7.43 9.99
C TYR A 151 -9.66 -6.47 9.31
N VAL A 152 -10.61 -7.01 8.52
CA VAL A 152 -11.58 -6.19 7.77
C VAL A 152 -12.42 -5.37 8.74
N ARG A 153 -12.94 -5.98 9.81
CA ARG A 153 -13.71 -5.28 10.86
C ARG A 153 -12.90 -4.17 11.51
N GLN A 154 -11.66 -4.47 11.89
CA GLN A 154 -10.77 -3.51 12.56
C GLN A 154 -10.49 -2.29 11.67
N VAL A 155 -10.02 -2.54 10.45
CA VAL A 155 -9.61 -1.48 9.51
C VAL A 155 -10.81 -0.63 9.09
N THR A 156 -11.92 -1.25 8.70
CA THR A 156 -13.14 -0.52 8.31
C THR A 156 -13.75 0.26 9.48
N GLY A 157 -13.71 -0.28 10.69
CA GLY A 157 -14.18 0.41 11.90
C GLY A 157 -13.38 1.67 12.21
N VAL A 158 -12.04 1.60 12.15
CA VAL A 158 -11.15 2.76 12.31
C VAL A 158 -11.45 3.82 11.26
N TRP A 159 -11.51 3.42 9.99
CA TRP A 159 -11.78 4.34 8.88
C TRP A 159 -13.16 4.99 8.96
N ARG A 160 -14.20 4.24 9.37
CA ARG A 160 -15.54 4.80 9.61
C ARG A 160 -15.50 5.88 10.69
N ALA A 161 -14.89 5.57 11.84
CA ALA A 161 -14.74 6.51 12.95
C ALA A 161 -13.95 7.78 12.54
N ALA A 162 -12.88 7.61 11.76
CA ALA A 162 -12.09 8.71 11.23
C ALA A 162 -12.90 9.59 10.27
N ILE A 163 -13.64 9.01 9.33
CA ILE A 163 -14.50 9.77 8.40
C ILE A 163 -15.61 10.49 9.16
N ASP A 164 -16.26 9.86 10.15
CA ASP A 164 -17.29 10.51 10.96
C ASP A 164 -16.73 11.65 11.81
N SER A 165 -15.51 11.51 12.31
CA SER A 165 -14.83 12.59 13.02
C SER A 165 -14.50 13.75 12.09
N CYS A 166 -13.94 13.47 10.91
CA CYS A 166 -13.60 14.48 9.93
C CYS A 166 -14.83 15.21 9.38
N ARG A 167 -15.96 14.53 9.22
CA ARG A 167 -17.22 15.15 8.76
C ARG A 167 -17.83 16.09 9.80
N ARG A 168 -17.64 15.81 11.10
CA ARG A 168 -18.16 16.66 12.19
C ARG A 168 -17.35 17.93 12.37
N ASP A 169 -16.03 17.82 12.25
CA ASP A 169 -15.11 18.96 12.36
C ASP A 169 -13.91 18.75 11.43
N PRO A 170 -14.01 19.18 10.15
CA PRO A 170 -12.91 19.04 9.20
C PRO A 170 -11.68 19.88 9.58
N ALA A 171 -11.88 21.06 10.17
CA ALA A 171 -10.80 22.01 10.49
C ALA A 171 -9.99 21.55 11.71
N GLY A 172 -10.65 21.00 12.72
CA GLY A 172 -10.03 20.43 13.92
C GLY A 172 -9.65 18.95 13.79
N TYR A 173 -9.87 18.31 12.65
CA TYR A 173 -9.60 16.88 12.48
C TYR A 173 -8.11 16.55 12.68
N ARG A 174 -7.86 15.58 13.56
CA ARG A 174 -6.57 14.88 13.70
C ARG A 174 -6.83 13.40 13.92
N PRO A 175 -6.05 12.50 13.29
CA PRO A 175 -6.16 11.07 13.58
C PRO A 175 -5.84 10.81 15.05
N ARG A 176 -6.68 10.00 15.70
CA ARG A 176 -6.41 9.59 17.08
C ARG A 176 -5.21 8.65 17.13
N ALA A 177 -4.41 8.76 18.18
CA ALA A 177 -3.25 7.88 18.40
C ALA A 177 -3.65 6.39 18.41
N GLU A 178 -4.82 6.06 18.97
CA GLU A 178 -5.37 4.70 18.97
C GLU A 178 -5.58 4.15 17.55
N TRP A 179 -6.06 4.97 16.62
CA TRP A 179 -6.28 4.59 15.22
C TRP A 179 -4.95 4.33 14.51
N GLN A 180 -3.99 5.23 14.68
CA GLN A 180 -2.66 5.08 14.10
C GLN A 180 -1.96 3.82 14.62
N GLN A 181 -2.06 3.54 15.92
CA GLN A 181 -1.50 2.34 16.52
C GLN A 181 -2.17 1.06 15.97
N MET A 182 -3.50 1.05 15.87
CA MET A 182 -4.25 -0.08 15.33
C MET A 182 -3.92 -0.37 13.87
N LEU A 183 -3.79 0.67 13.04
CA LEU A 183 -3.43 0.53 11.63
C LEU A 183 -1.95 0.16 11.45
N GLY A 184 -1.05 0.71 12.27
CA GLY A 184 0.38 0.38 12.24
C GLY A 184 0.65 -1.10 12.50
N ARG A 185 -0.04 -1.70 13.48
CA ARG A 185 0.09 -3.15 13.80
C ARG A 185 -0.27 -4.08 12.65
N VAL A 186 -1.14 -3.64 11.73
CA VAL A 186 -1.60 -4.43 10.59
C VAL A 186 -1.00 -3.96 9.26
N SER A 187 -0.05 -3.03 9.32
CA SER A 187 0.70 -2.55 8.17
C SER A 187 1.87 -3.49 7.87
N GLU A 188 2.14 -3.66 6.58
CA GLU A 188 3.32 -4.37 6.09
C GLU A 188 4.61 -3.75 6.65
N GLY A 189 5.51 -4.59 7.16
CA GLY A 189 6.73 -4.14 7.84
C GLY A 189 6.49 -3.29 9.10
N GLN A 190 5.23 -3.15 9.55
CA GLN A 190 4.80 -2.17 10.56
C GLN A 190 5.20 -0.72 10.22
N GLN A 191 5.35 -0.43 8.93
CA GLN A 191 5.74 0.89 8.43
C GLN A 191 4.64 1.45 7.54
N THR A 192 4.39 2.76 7.68
CA THR A 192 3.42 3.46 6.83
C THR A 192 4.05 4.62 6.09
N THR A 193 3.52 4.90 4.90
CA THR A 193 3.89 6.04 4.08
C THR A 193 2.63 6.76 3.57
N LEU A 194 2.79 8.02 3.19
CA LEU A 194 1.80 8.76 2.41
C LEU A 194 1.94 8.50 0.90
N GLY A 195 2.98 7.77 0.48
CA GLY A 195 3.22 7.43 -0.92
C GLY A 195 3.26 8.66 -1.82
N ALA A 196 2.66 8.56 -3.00
CA ALA A 196 2.66 9.65 -3.98
C ALA A 196 1.92 10.92 -3.51
N TYR A 197 1.05 10.85 -2.49
CA TYR A 197 0.32 12.01 -2.01
C TYR A 197 1.22 13.07 -1.36
N ALA A 198 2.36 12.66 -0.79
CA ALA A 198 3.28 13.54 -0.08
C ALA A 198 4.62 13.68 -0.81
N ARG A 199 4.62 13.90 -2.13
CA ARG A 199 5.85 14.23 -2.87
C ARG A 199 6.31 15.64 -2.48
N PRO A 200 7.42 15.81 -1.74
CA PRO A 200 7.86 17.11 -1.24
C PRO A 200 8.63 17.97 -2.28
N TRP A 201 8.89 17.44 -3.48
CA TRP A 201 9.68 18.12 -4.53
C TRP A 201 8.86 18.72 -5.67
N GLN A 202 7.55 18.91 -5.48
CA GLN A 202 6.72 19.72 -6.37
C GLN A 202 6.53 21.13 -5.81
#